data_AF-A0A132I104-F1
#
_entry.id   AF-A0A132I104-F1
#
_cell.length_a   1.000
_cell.length_b   1.000
_cell.length_c   1.000
_cell.angle_alpha   90.00
_cell.angle_beta   90.00
_cell.angle_gamma   90.00
#
_symmetry.space_group_name_H-M   'P 1'
#
loop_
_entity.id
_entity.type
_entity.pdbx_description
1 polymer ?
#
loop_
_entity_poly.entity_id
_entity_poly.type
_entity_poly.pdbx_seq_one_letter_code
_entity_poly.pdbx_strand_id
1 'polypeptide(L)'
;MAQKRDVDDRVCPRRRTAWLMLALAAATAGCNSTALMQRMVTQKAMEYEKHPTEYNLTDLAHCYGELLEAQRGDTVRPGWFADYGVALAMLGKHSEANRMLNNEVMLYPNAQRYVRQLKLQLVPEYLSDTVSDTSTIYIIDLQKTERESTPLNAKDSAMQAKALQREMREQQKRQRAEAKQAAANERDLIKSIRAKEKEQRDQERSEAKTARENAKKEAAKAKERAQKEAAKEREALRKERQREREAAREKRNRERAADQNEGQKENEE
;
A
#
# COMPACT_ATOMS: atom_id res chain seq x y z
N MET A 1 -33.45 -30.11 -72.62
CA MET A 1 -33.91 -28.99 -71.75
C MET A 1 -33.26 -29.19 -70.39
N ALA A 2 -32.22 -28.42 -70.06
CA ALA A 2 -31.46 -28.55 -68.82
C ALA A 2 -31.50 -27.20 -68.09
N GLN A 3 -32.14 -27.18 -66.91
CA GLN A 3 -32.20 -26.02 -66.03
C GLN A 3 -30.86 -25.85 -65.30
N LYS A 4 -30.14 -24.76 -65.60
CA LYS A 4 -29.05 -24.24 -64.78
C LYS A 4 -29.65 -23.70 -63.47
N ARG A 5 -29.13 -24.18 -62.33
CA ARG A 5 -29.34 -23.57 -61.01
C ARG A 5 -28.16 -22.67 -60.74
N ASP A 6 -28.40 -21.36 -60.74
CA ASP A 6 -27.44 -20.37 -60.27
C ASP A 6 -27.40 -20.43 -58.73
N VAL A 7 -26.22 -20.71 -58.19
CA VAL A 7 -25.93 -20.66 -56.75
C VAL A 7 -25.44 -19.24 -56.46
N ASP A 8 -26.30 -18.45 -55.82
CA ASP A 8 -26.00 -17.11 -55.31
C ASP A 8 -24.88 -17.17 -54.25
N ASP A 9 -23.64 -16.89 -54.65
CA ASP A 9 -22.51 -16.61 -53.76
C ASP A 9 -22.63 -15.20 -53.15
N ARG A 10 -23.64 -14.98 -52.32
CA ARG A 10 -23.73 -13.78 -51.46
C ARG A 10 -23.09 -14.05 -50.11
N VAL A 11 -21.77 -14.23 -50.12
CA VAL A 11 -20.98 -14.25 -48.89
C VAL A 11 -20.91 -12.81 -48.35
N CYS A 12 -21.75 -12.52 -47.35
CA CYS A 12 -21.78 -11.22 -46.67
C CYS A 12 -20.37 -10.79 -46.18
N PRO A 13 -19.83 -9.65 -46.65
CA PRO A 13 -18.49 -9.18 -46.25
C PRO A 13 -18.37 -8.82 -44.76
N ARG A 14 -19.50 -8.70 -44.05
CA ARG A 14 -19.54 -8.36 -42.61
C ARG A 14 -19.04 -9.44 -41.65
N ARG A 15 -19.00 -10.71 -42.05
CA ARG A 15 -18.49 -11.78 -41.15
C ARG A 15 -16.97 -11.89 -41.14
N ARG A 16 -16.28 -11.57 -42.24
CA ARG A 16 -14.81 -11.66 -42.30
C ARG A 16 -14.11 -10.54 -41.52
N THR A 17 -14.70 -9.35 -41.46
CA THR A 17 -14.16 -8.22 -40.68
C THR A 17 -14.31 -8.41 -39.17
N ALA A 18 -15.36 -9.10 -38.70
CA ALA A 18 -15.56 -9.38 -37.28
C ALA A 18 -14.47 -10.32 -36.70
N TRP A 19 -14.06 -11.35 -37.45
CA TRP A 19 -12.98 -12.25 -37.03
C TRP A 19 -11.61 -11.58 -37.03
N LEU A 20 -11.36 -10.66 -37.98
CA LEU A 20 -10.12 -9.86 -38.01
C LEU A 20 -10.03 -8.89 -36.82
N MET A 21 -11.13 -8.25 -36.43
CA MET A 21 -11.13 -7.35 -35.26
C MET A 21 -10.98 -8.11 -33.93
N LEU A 22 -11.53 -9.33 -33.83
CA LEU A 22 -11.39 -10.16 -32.63
C LEU A 22 -9.96 -10.72 -32.48
N ALA A 23 -9.32 -11.11 -33.59
CA ALA A 23 -7.92 -11.56 -33.58
C ALA A 23 -6.94 -10.42 -33.24
N LEU A 24 -7.21 -9.20 -33.71
CA LEU A 24 -6.38 -8.03 -33.41
C LEU A 24 -6.49 -7.59 -31.94
N ALA A 25 -7.68 -7.70 -31.33
CA ALA A 25 -7.87 -7.38 -29.91
C ALA A 25 -7.14 -8.35 -28.97
N ALA A 26 -7.07 -9.64 -29.33
CA ALA A 26 -6.35 -10.65 -28.55
C ALA A 26 -4.83 -10.44 -28.57
N ALA A 27 -4.26 -9.94 -29.68
CA ALA A 27 -2.83 -9.67 -29.80
C ALA A 27 -2.37 -8.48 -28.94
N THR A 28 -3.24 -7.49 -28.69
CA THR A 28 -2.88 -6.31 -27.88
C THR A 28 -2.96 -6.53 -26.36
N ALA A 29 -3.58 -7.60 -25.88
CA ALA A 29 -3.74 -7.87 -24.45
C ALA A 29 -2.46 -8.42 -23.78
N GLY A 30 -1.55 -9.03 -24.54
CA GLY A 30 -0.35 -9.69 -24.00
C GLY A 30 0.79 -8.75 -23.58
N CYS A 31 0.88 -7.52 -24.14
CA CYS A 31 2.03 -6.65 -23.89
C CYS A 31 1.96 -5.84 -22.59
N ASN A 32 0.79 -5.72 -21.95
CA ASN A 32 0.63 -4.87 -20.76
C ASN A 32 1.03 -5.57 -19.44
N SER A 33 1.05 -6.90 -19.40
CA SER A 33 1.33 -7.66 -18.17
C SER A 33 2.78 -7.53 -17.72
N THR A 34 3.74 -7.63 -18.64
CA THR A 34 5.17 -7.56 -18.32
C THR A 34 5.60 -6.17 -17.82
N ALA A 35 5.02 -5.11 -18.38
CA ALA A 35 5.31 -3.73 -17.96
C ALA A 35 4.79 -3.44 -16.54
N LEU A 36 3.65 -4.03 -16.16
CA LEU A 36 3.10 -3.92 -14.82
C LEU A 36 3.98 -4.64 -13.80
N MET A 37 4.40 -5.88 -14.10
CA MET A 37 5.29 -6.63 -13.22
C MET A 37 6.65 -5.93 -13.02
N GLN A 38 7.20 -5.33 -14.08
CA GLN A 38 8.42 -4.51 -13.96
C GLN A 38 8.24 -3.33 -13.01
N ARG A 39 7.11 -2.63 -13.10
CA ARG A 39 6.81 -1.53 -12.17
C ARG A 39 6.71 -2.03 -10.74
N MET A 40 6.08 -3.18 -10.51
CA MET A 40 5.98 -3.77 -9.17
C MET A 40 7.37 -4.06 -8.59
N VAL A 41 8.26 -4.70 -9.35
CA VAL A 41 9.62 -5.00 -8.90
C VAL A 41 10.39 -3.70 -8.57
N THR A 42 10.31 -2.68 -9.43
CA THR A 42 10.98 -1.39 -9.15
C THR A 42 10.42 -0.68 -7.92
N GLN A 43 9.10 -0.74 -7.69
CA GLN A 43 8.47 -0.17 -6.50
C GLN A 43 8.93 -0.89 -5.24
N LYS A 44 9.00 -2.23 -5.27
CA LYS A 44 9.46 -3.04 -4.15
C LYS A 44 10.95 -2.88 -3.87
N ALA A 45 11.76 -2.71 -4.91
CA ALA A 45 13.18 -2.38 -4.75
C ALA A 45 13.35 -1.02 -4.03
N MET A 46 12.60 0.02 -4.44
CA MET A 46 12.62 1.32 -3.77
C MET A 46 12.07 1.26 -2.33
N GLU A 47 11.05 0.42 -2.08
CA GLU A 47 10.50 0.23 -0.73
C GLU A 47 11.53 -0.44 0.19
N TYR A 48 12.26 -1.43 -0.32
CA TYR A 48 13.37 -2.06 0.40
C TYR A 48 14.51 -1.07 0.68
N GLU A 49 14.89 -0.23 -0.30
CA GLU A 49 15.94 0.78 -0.14
C GLU A 49 15.58 1.81 0.96
N LYS A 50 14.31 2.21 1.04
CA LYS A 50 13.82 3.11 2.10
C LYS A 50 13.75 2.43 3.45
N HIS A 51 13.35 1.16 3.48
CA HIS A 51 13.09 0.40 4.69
C HIS A 51 13.66 -1.02 4.55
N PRO A 52 14.94 -1.25 4.90
CA PRO A 52 15.62 -2.53 4.71
C PRO A 52 15.22 -3.53 5.79
N THR A 53 13.96 -3.95 5.74
CA THR A 53 13.38 -4.97 6.63
C THR A 53 13.39 -6.33 5.94
N GLU A 54 13.45 -7.41 6.72
CA GLU A 54 13.39 -8.79 6.19
C GLU A 54 12.08 -9.06 5.44
N TYR A 55 10.98 -8.45 5.88
CA TYR A 55 9.69 -8.51 5.21
C TYR A 55 9.75 -7.92 3.79
N ASN A 56 10.28 -6.69 3.65
CA ASN A 56 10.40 -6.02 2.35
C ASN A 56 11.36 -6.77 1.42
N LEU A 57 12.42 -7.38 1.97
CA LEU A 57 13.35 -8.21 1.20
C LEU A 57 12.69 -9.50 0.70
N THR A 58 11.88 -10.15 1.53
CA THR A 58 11.11 -11.36 1.17
C THR A 58 10.09 -11.05 0.09
N ASP A 59 9.38 -9.93 0.22
CA ASP A 59 8.40 -9.46 -0.76
C ASP A 59 9.07 -9.09 -2.09
N LEU A 60 10.23 -8.44 -2.04
CA LEU A 60 11.05 -8.17 -3.23
C LEU A 60 11.50 -9.47 -3.93
N ALA A 61 12.00 -10.45 -3.17
CA ALA A 61 12.40 -11.75 -3.72
C ALA A 61 11.21 -12.49 -4.35
N HIS A 62 10.02 -12.40 -3.74
CA HIS A 62 8.79 -12.95 -4.29
C HIS A 62 8.43 -12.31 -5.63
N CYS A 63 8.43 -10.97 -5.71
CA CYS A 63 8.15 -10.26 -6.95
C CYS A 63 9.14 -10.60 -8.09
N TYR A 64 10.43 -10.78 -7.79
CA TYR A 64 11.39 -11.28 -8.78
C TYR A 64 11.08 -12.71 -9.24
N GLY A 65 10.68 -13.59 -8.33
CA GLY A 65 10.25 -14.95 -8.66
C GLY A 65 9.06 -14.96 -9.62
N GLU A 66 7.98 -14.24 -9.29
CA GLU A 66 6.79 -14.13 -10.14
C GLU A 66 7.12 -13.50 -11.50
N LEU A 67 8.01 -12.50 -11.53
CA LEU A 67 8.45 -11.86 -12.77
C LEU A 67 9.18 -12.85 -13.69
N LEU A 68 10.08 -13.68 -13.14
CA LEU A 68 10.82 -14.69 -13.91
C LEU A 68 9.90 -15.84 -14.38
N GLU A 69 8.92 -16.24 -13.57
CA GLU A 69 7.92 -17.23 -13.97
C GLU A 69 7.00 -16.71 -15.08
N ALA A 70 6.59 -15.44 -15.00
CA ALA A 70 5.77 -14.80 -16.02
C ALA A 70 6.49 -14.66 -17.37
N GLN A 71 7.83 -14.64 -17.37
CA GLN A 71 8.66 -14.57 -18.59
C GLN A 71 9.13 -15.94 -19.10
N ARG A 72 8.56 -17.03 -18.59
CA ARG A 72 8.95 -18.39 -18.99
C ARG A 72 8.62 -18.64 -20.46
N GLY A 73 9.60 -18.43 -21.35
CA GLY A 73 9.47 -18.56 -22.80
C GLY A 73 9.88 -17.31 -23.58
N ASP A 74 9.94 -16.15 -22.92
CA ASP A 74 10.42 -14.89 -23.48
C ASP A 74 11.88 -14.63 -23.09
N THR A 75 12.53 -13.69 -23.78
CA THR A 75 13.90 -13.27 -23.46
C THR A 75 13.91 -12.52 -22.12
N VAL A 76 14.34 -13.20 -21.04
CA VAL A 76 14.50 -12.61 -19.71
C VAL A 76 15.52 -11.49 -19.77
N ARG A 77 15.25 -10.31 -19.21
CA ARG A 77 16.20 -9.19 -19.31
C ARG A 77 17.52 -9.46 -18.57
N PRO A 78 18.67 -8.98 -19.08
CA PRO A 78 19.93 -9.05 -18.35
C PRO A 78 19.81 -8.39 -16.97
N GLY A 79 20.38 -9.03 -15.97
CA GLY A 79 20.44 -8.59 -14.58
C GLY A 79 19.34 -9.15 -13.69
N TRP A 80 18.22 -9.64 -14.22
CA TRP A 80 17.09 -10.06 -13.37
C TRP A 80 17.37 -11.32 -12.57
N PHE A 81 18.08 -12.30 -13.15
CA PHE A 81 18.50 -13.47 -12.38
C PHE A 81 19.58 -13.08 -11.36
N ALA A 82 20.44 -12.10 -11.68
CA ALA A 82 21.41 -11.58 -10.73
C ALA A 82 20.74 -10.89 -9.54
N ASP A 83 19.86 -9.93 -9.77
CA ASP A 83 19.15 -9.19 -8.72
C ASP A 83 18.33 -10.12 -7.82
N TYR A 84 17.64 -11.10 -8.42
CA TYR A 84 16.93 -12.12 -7.66
C TYR A 84 17.88 -12.97 -6.81
N GLY A 85 19.01 -13.37 -7.38
CA GLY A 85 20.07 -14.07 -6.66
C GLY A 85 20.61 -13.27 -5.48
N VAL A 86 20.78 -11.95 -5.62
CA VAL A 86 21.18 -11.07 -4.51
C VAL A 86 20.13 -11.07 -3.40
N ALA A 87 18.85 -10.87 -3.74
CA ALA A 87 17.77 -10.87 -2.76
C ALA A 87 17.70 -12.21 -1.99
N LEU A 88 17.85 -13.34 -2.68
CA LEU A 88 17.89 -14.68 -2.06
C LEU A 88 19.11 -14.86 -1.16
N ALA A 89 20.29 -14.38 -1.56
CA ALA A 89 21.50 -14.47 -0.74
C ALA A 89 21.36 -13.67 0.56
N MET A 90 20.75 -12.48 0.48
CA MET A 90 20.49 -11.64 1.65
C MET A 90 19.45 -12.27 2.62
N LEU A 91 18.59 -13.16 2.13
CA LEU A 91 17.68 -13.99 2.94
C LEU A 91 18.34 -15.28 3.47
N GLY A 92 19.65 -15.48 3.27
CA GLY A 92 20.37 -16.68 3.67
C GLY A 92 20.14 -17.90 2.78
N LYS A 93 19.42 -17.76 1.66
CA LYS A 93 19.14 -18.85 0.70
C LYS A 93 20.27 -19.00 -0.32
N HIS A 94 21.49 -19.25 0.15
CA HIS A 94 22.71 -19.20 -0.66
C HIS A 94 22.74 -20.20 -1.84
N SER A 95 22.23 -21.42 -1.66
CA SER A 95 22.16 -22.43 -2.75
C SER A 95 21.25 -21.97 -3.89
N GLU A 96 20.08 -21.43 -3.57
CA GLU A 96 19.15 -20.90 -4.59
C GLU A 96 19.71 -19.65 -5.26
N ALA A 97 20.32 -18.75 -4.49
CA ALA A 97 21.00 -17.56 -4.99
C ALA A 97 22.11 -17.93 -5.99
N ASN A 98 22.94 -18.92 -5.66
CA ASN A 98 23.99 -19.42 -6.53
C ASN A 98 23.41 -19.92 -7.88
N ARG A 99 22.33 -20.71 -7.81
CA ARG A 99 21.63 -21.21 -9.00
C ARG A 99 21.12 -20.07 -9.87
N MET A 100 20.51 -19.03 -9.29
CA MET A 100 20.04 -17.88 -10.07
C MET A 100 21.20 -17.13 -10.73
N LEU A 101 22.29 -16.89 -10.00
CA LEU A 101 23.48 -16.25 -10.54
C LEU A 101 24.12 -17.07 -11.68
N ASN A 102 24.10 -18.41 -11.60
CA ASN A 102 24.54 -19.27 -12.71
C ASN A 102 23.65 -19.15 -13.94
N ASN A 103 22.32 -19.07 -13.75
CA ASN A 103 21.38 -18.87 -14.86
C ASN A 103 21.65 -17.55 -15.59
N GLU A 104 21.99 -16.48 -14.86
CA GLU A 104 22.38 -15.19 -15.45
C GLU A 104 23.58 -15.35 -16.40
N VAL A 105 24.65 -16.03 -15.97
CA VAL A 105 25.85 -16.25 -16.81
C VAL A 105 25.55 -17.14 -18.02
N MET A 106 24.66 -18.12 -17.85
CA MET A 106 24.27 -19.02 -18.94
C MET A 106 23.51 -18.27 -20.04
N LEU A 107 22.59 -17.37 -19.65
CA LEU A 107 21.83 -16.55 -20.60
C LEU A 107 22.66 -15.39 -21.15
N TYR A 108 23.52 -14.82 -20.32
CA TYR A 108 24.34 -13.65 -20.62
C TYR A 108 25.81 -13.90 -20.25
N PRO A 109 26.58 -14.57 -21.13
CA PRO A 109 27.99 -14.90 -20.86
C PRO A 109 28.86 -13.65 -20.59
N ASN A 110 28.51 -12.51 -21.18
CA ASN A 110 29.17 -11.23 -20.91
C ASN A 110 28.99 -10.73 -19.46
N ALA A 111 27.97 -11.20 -18.74
CA ALA A 111 27.75 -10.89 -17.32
C ALA A 111 28.66 -11.71 -16.37
N GLN A 112 29.46 -12.66 -16.87
CA GLN A 112 30.30 -13.54 -16.05
C GLN A 112 31.20 -12.78 -15.05
N ARG A 113 31.83 -11.69 -15.50
CA ARG A 113 32.71 -10.88 -14.64
C ARG A 113 31.92 -10.23 -13.49
N TYR A 114 30.73 -9.71 -13.79
CA TYR A 114 29.85 -9.07 -12.80
C TYR A 114 29.31 -10.09 -11.80
N VAL A 115 28.77 -11.21 -12.28
CA VAL A 115 28.24 -12.28 -11.42
C VAL A 115 29.33 -12.86 -10.52
N ARG A 116 30.56 -13.02 -11.01
CA ARG A 116 31.69 -13.46 -10.18
C ARG A 116 31.94 -12.52 -9.01
N GLN A 117 31.85 -11.20 -9.21
CA GLN A 117 32.01 -10.23 -8.12
C GLN A 117 30.89 -10.34 -7.09
N LEU A 118 29.63 -10.47 -7.54
CA LEU A 118 28.49 -10.65 -6.64
C LEU A 118 28.64 -11.90 -5.77
N LYS A 119 29.04 -13.03 -6.37
CA LYS A 119 29.27 -14.29 -5.66
C LYS A 119 30.33 -14.17 -4.58
N LEU A 120 31.44 -13.49 -4.88
CA LEU A 120 32.51 -13.23 -3.91
C LEU A 120 32.06 -12.35 -2.74
N GLN A 121 31.09 -11.45 -2.96
CA GLN A 121 30.61 -10.53 -1.92
C GLN A 121 29.49 -11.13 -1.06
N LEU A 122 28.60 -11.94 -1.64
CA LEU A 122 27.32 -12.29 -1.03
C LEU A 122 27.20 -13.75 -0.59
N VAL A 123 28.03 -14.65 -1.13
CA VAL A 123 27.95 -16.08 -0.83
C VAL A 123 29.28 -16.51 -0.21
N PRO A 124 29.38 -16.63 1.13
CA PRO A 124 30.64 -16.98 1.78
C PRO A 124 31.14 -18.39 1.41
N GLU A 125 30.23 -19.28 1.01
CA GLU A 125 30.54 -20.64 0.55
C GLU A 125 31.20 -20.68 -0.85
N TYR A 126 31.33 -19.55 -1.55
CA TYR A 126 31.90 -19.49 -2.91
C TYR A 126 33.42 -19.75 -3.00
N LEU A 127 34.08 -20.03 -1.87
CA LEU A 127 35.47 -20.47 -1.88
C LEU A 127 35.64 -21.97 -2.19
N SER A 128 34.59 -22.80 -2.13
CA SER A 128 34.71 -24.25 -2.41
C SER A 128 34.29 -24.68 -3.82
N ASP A 129 33.39 -23.95 -4.50
CA ASP A 129 32.90 -24.35 -5.83
C ASP A 129 33.76 -23.76 -6.95
N THR A 130 35.00 -24.24 -7.04
CA THR A 130 35.86 -24.12 -8.24
C THR A 130 35.62 -25.25 -9.24
N VAL A 131 34.56 -26.05 -9.09
CA VAL A 131 34.35 -27.20 -9.96
C VAL A 131 33.39 -26.87 -11.09
N SER A 132 33.96 -26.99 -12.28
CA SER A 132 33.40 -27.05 -13.62
C SER A 132 32.23 -28.03 -13.81
N ASP A 133 31.16 -27.94 -13.02
CA ASP A 133 29.90 -28.57 -13.41
C ASP A 133 29.14 -27.65 -14.38
N THR A 134 29.73 -27.49 -15.58
CA THR A 134 29.02 -27.21 -16.83
C THR A 134 28.20 -28.42 -17.29
N SER A 135 27.77 -29.26 -16.35
CA SER A 135 26.82 -30.33 -16.58
C SER A 135 25.49 -29.66 -16.93
N THR A 136 25.31 -29.41 -18.22
CA THR A 136 24.04 -29.06 -18.84
C THR A 136 23.00 -30.05 -18.30
N ILE A 137 22.20 -29.62 -17.33
CA ILE A 137 21.05 -30.40 -16.87
C ILE A 137 20.03 -30.31 -18.00
N TYR A 138 20.23 -31.13 -19.01
CA TYR A 138 19.17 -31.56 -19.88
C TYR A 138 18.12 -32.24 -19.00
N ILE A 139 16.90 -31.73 -19.07
CA ILE A 139 15.68 -32.35 -18.54
C ILE A 139 15.42 -33.74 -19.18
N ILE A 140 16.33 -34.26 -20.01
CA ILE A 140 16.11 -35.43 -20.88
C ILE A 140 16.49 -36.76 -20.21
N ASP A 141 17.38 -36.80 -19.21
CA ASP A 141 17.85 -38.10 -18.66
C ASP A 141 17.10 -38.61 -17.41
N LEU A 142 16.13 -37.87 -16.87
CA LEU A 142 15.23 -38.40 -15.83
C LEU A 142 14.28 -39.50 -16.34
N GLN A 143 14.16 -39.71 -17.65
CA GLN A 143 13.30 -40.76 -18.22
C GLN A 143 13.99 -42.12 -18.37
N LYS A 144 15.30 -42.23 -18.14
CA LYS A 144 16.04 -43.47 -18.41
C LYS A 144 16.16 -44.40 -17.21
N THR A 145 16.00 -43.89 -15.99
CA THR A 145 16.04 -44.68 -14.75
C THR A 145 14.72 -45.35 -14.36
N GLU A 146 13.61 -45.07 -15.06
CA GLU A 146 12.31 -45.73 -14.79
C GLU A 146 12.12 -47.07 -15.52
N ARG A 147 13.05 -47.49 -16.39
CA ARG A 147 12.87 -48.70 -17.22
C ARG A 147 13.38 -50.00 -16.58
N GLU A 148 13.97 -49.96 -15.39
CA GLU A 148 14.50 -51.16 -14.71
C GLU A 148 13.72 -51.54 -13.43
N SER A 149 12.59 -50.89 -13.13
CA SER A 149 11.69 -51.39 -12.10
C SER A 149 10.97 -52.64 -12.63
N THR A 150 11.30 -53.79 -12.06
CA THR A 150 10.58 -55.06 -12.23
C THR A 150 9.05 -54.83 -12.14
N PRO A 151 8.24 -55.50 -12.99
CA PRO A 151 6.79 -55.34 -12.95
C PRO A 151 6.27 -55.86 -11.61
N LEU A 152 6.08 -54.95 -10.66
CA LEU A 152 5.26 -55.19 -9.48
C LEU A 152 3.90 -55.70 -9.96
N ASN A 153 3.47 -56.80 -9.33
CA ASN A 153 2.20 -57.46 -9.61
C ASN A 153 1.07 -56.42 -9.67
N ALA A 154 0.33 -56.36 -10.77
CA ALA A 154 -0.67 -55.31 -11.05
C ALA A 154 -1.75 -55.18 -9.96
N LYS A 155 -1.93 -56.21 -9.11
CA LYS A 155 -2.81 -56.16 -7.95
C LYS A 155 -2.26 -55.28 -6.82
N ASP A 156 -0.95 -55.31 -6.59
CA ASP A 156 -0.31 -54.57 -5.50
C ASP A 156 -0.25 -53.06 -5.83
N SER A 157 0.01 -52.71 -7.10
CA SER A 157 -0.03 -51.31 -7.55
C SER A 157 -1.42 -50.70 -7.46
N ALA A 158 -2.49 -51.46 -7.79
CA ALA A 158 -3.86 -51.01 -7.63
C ALA A 158 -4.27 -50.82 -6.15
N MET A 159 -3.73 -51.64 -5.25
CA MET A 159 -3.96 -51.49 -3.80
C MET A 159 -3.26 -50.23 -3.26
N GLN A 160 -2.00 -50.02 -3.63
CA GLN A 160 -1.22 -48.83 -3.26
C GLN A 160 -1.87 -47.54 -3.77
N ALA A 161 -2.34 -47.52 -5.03
CA ALA A 161 -3.03 -46.37 -5.60
C ALA A 161 -4.32 -46.02 -4.83
N LYS A 162 -5.11 -47.02 -4.40
CA LYS A 162 -6.30 -46.80 -3.58
C LYS A 162 -5.95 -46.30 -2.17
N ALA A 163 -4.89 -46.81 -1.58
CA ALA A 163 -4.40 -46.35 -0.28
C ALA A 163 -3.97 -44.88 -0.34
N LEU A 164 -3.17 -44.51 -1.35
CA LEU A 164 -2.74 -43.14 -1.59
C LEU A 164 -3.92 -42.20 -1.85
N GLN A 165 -4.91 -42.62 -2.62
CA GLN A 165 -6.11 -41.82 -2.87
C GLN A 165 -6.93 -41.59 -1.59
N ARG A 166 -6.99 -42.58 -0.69
CA ARG A 166 -7.64 -42.42 0.62
C ARG A 166 -6.87 -41.43 1.49
N GLU A 167 -5.54 -41.55 1.52
CA GLU A 167 -4.68 -40.63 2.28
C GLU A 167 -4.81 -39.18 1.79
N MET A 168 -4.77 -38.94 0.47
CA MET A 168 -4.98 -37.60 -0.09
C MET A 168 -6.37 -37.02 0.26
N ARG A 169 -7.42 -37.85 0.25
CA ARG A 169 -8.77 -37.42 0.66
C ARG A 169 -8.83 -37.06 2.15
N GLU A 170 -8.18 -37.83 3.00
CA GLU A 170 -8.10 -37.54 4.44
C GLU A 170 -7.28 -36.26 4.72
N GLN A 171 -6.15 -36.06 4.02
CA GLN A 171 -5.39 -34.82 4.08
C GLN A 171 -6.24 -33.61 3.64
N GLN A 172 -6.98 -33.74 2.53
CA GLN A 172 -7.86 -32.67 2.06
C GLN A 172 -9.00 -32.37 3.05
N LYS A 173 -9.53 -33.39 3.75
CA LYS A 173 -10.52 -33.18 4.82
C LYS A 173 -9.92 -32.44 6.01
N ARG A 174 -8.69 -32.81 6.44
CA ARG A 174 -7.98 -32.12 7.53
C ARG A 174 -7.73 -30.66 7.20
N GLN A 175 -7.20 -30.37 6.00
CA GLN A 175 -7.00 -28.99 5.53
C GLN A 175 -8.31 -28.19 5.49
N ARG A 176 -9.42 -28.79 5.07
CA ARG A 176 -10.74 -28.13 5.09
C ARG A 176 -11.26 -27.89 6.51
N ALA A 177 -10.99 -28.79 7.46
CA ALA A 177 -11.37 -28.62 8.85
C ALA A 177 -10.55 -27.50 9.51
N GLU A 178 -9.24 -27.49 9.29
CA GLU A 178 -8.32 -26.44 9.74
C GLU A 178 -8.70 -25.08 9.15
N ALA A 179 -8.98 -25.00 7.84
CA ALA A 179 -9.43 -23.77 7.21
C ALA A 179 -10.75 -23.24 7.79
N LYS A 180 -11.70 -24.13 8.13
CA LYS A 180 -12.96 -23.75 8.79
C LYS A 180 -12.71 -23.22 10.21
N GLN A 181 -11.81 -23.84 10.95
CA GLN A 181 -11.45 -23.39 12.29
C GLN A 181 -10.73 -22.03 12.25
N ALA A 182 -9.80 -21.86 11.31
CA ALA A 182 -9.12 -20.57 11.08
C ALA A 182 -10.12 -19.47 10.74
N ALA A 183 -11.08 -19.73 9.85
CA ALA A 183 -12.13 -18.77 9.50
C ALA A 183 -13.08 -18.44 10.67
N ALA A 184 -13.33 -19.39 11.58
CA ALA A 184 -14.10 -19.13 12.79
C ALA A 184 -13.32 -18.21 13.76
N ASN A 185 -12.05 -18.51 14.00
CA ASN A 185 -11.18 -17.71 14.85
C ASN A 185 -11.03 -16.27 14.31
N GLU A 186 -10.87 -16.12 12.98
CA GLU A 186 -10.79 -14.82 12.33
C GLU A 186 -12.09 -13.99 12.51
N ARG A 187 -13.26 -14.64 12.37
CA ARG A 187 -14.56 -13.96 12.61
C ARG A 187 -14.69 -13.46 14.03
N ASP A 188 -14.24 -14.23 15.01
CA ASP A 188 -14.32 -13.83 16.41
C ASP A 188 -13.30 -12.73 16.75
N LEU A 189 -12.10 -12.78 16.16
CA LEU A 189 -11.15 -11.67 16.23
C LEU A 189 -11.76 -10.37 15.66
N ILE A 190 -12.35 -10.42 14.46
CA ILE A 190 -13.01 -9.26 13.83
C ILE A 190 -14.13 -8.70 14.72
N LYS A 191 -14.96 -9.55 15.34
CA LYS A 191 -15.98 -9.11 16.29
C LYS A 191 -15.37 -8.40 17.49
N SER A 192 -14.29 -8.93 18.05
CA SER A 192 -13.60 -8.33 19.19
C SER A 192 -13.01 -6.95 18.85
N ILE A 193 -12.43 -6.79 17.65
CA ILE A 193 -11.90 -5.51 17.15
C ILE A 193 -13.04 -4.50 17.02
N ARG A 194 -14.15 -4.87 16.38
CA ARG A 194 -15.32 -3.98 16.23
C ARG A 194 -15.93 -3.58 17.55
N ALA A 195 -15.92 -4.46 18.55
CA ALA A 195 -16.38 -4.13 19.90
C ALA A 195 -15.48 -3.08 20.57
N LYS A 196 -14.16 -3.25 20.49
CA LYS A 196 -13.18 -2.27 21.00
C LYS A 196 -13.26 -0.93 20.30
N GLU A 197 -13.41 -0.91 18.97
CA GLU A 197 -13.60 0.33 18.20
C GLU A 197 -14.87 1.07 18.61
N LYS A 198 -15.95 0.34 18.90
CA LYS A 198 -17.19 0.94 19.38
C LYS A 198 -17.00 1.56 20.77
N GLU A 199 -16.34 0.85 21.68
CA GLU A 199 -16.01 1.35 23.02
C GLU A 199 -15.15 2.62 22.96
N GLN A 200 -14.13 2.65 22.11
CA GLN A 200 -13.30 3.85 21.88
C GLN A 200 -14.13 5.02 21.34
N ARG A 201 -15.02 4.79 20.37
CA ARG A 201 -15.90 5.85 19.84
C ARG A 201 -16.86 6.39 20.90
N ASP A 202 -17.38 5.53 21.77
CA ASP A 202 -18.27 5.94 22.85
C ASP A 202 -17.49 6.73 23.92
N GLN A 203 -16.24 6.35 24.21
CA GLN A 203 -15.32 7.12 25.04
C GLN A 203 -15.04 8.51 24.45
N GLU A 204 -14.63 8.61 23.18
CA GLU A 204 -14.37 9.89 22.49
C GLU A 204 -15.61 10.79 22.48
N ARG A 205 -16.81 10.21 22.28
CA ARG A 205 -18.07 10.95 22.37
C ARG A 205 -18.34 11.48 23.76
N SER A 206 -18.00 10.73 24.81
CA SER A 206 -18.14 11.18 26.19
C SER A 206 -17.18 12.32 26.51
N GLU A 207 -15.91 12.21 26.09
CA GLU A 207 -14.89 13.24 26.26
C GLU A 207 -15.26 14.52 25.49
N ALA A 208 -15.71 14.39 24.23
CA ALA A 208 -16.19 15.51 23.44
C ALA A 208 -17.39 16.23 24.07
N LYS A 209 -18.31 15.50 24.73
CA LYS A 209 -19.42 16.11 25.47
C LYS A 209 -18.91 16.92 26.67
N THR A 210 -18.02 16.37 27.48
CA THR A 210 -17.44 17.09 28.63
C THR A 210 -16.64 18.31 28.20
N ALA A 211 -15.86 18.21 27.12
CA ALA A 211 -15.11 19.32 26.54
C ALA A 211 -16.04 20.45 26.07
N ARG A 212 -17.16 20.12 25.42
CA ARG A 212 -18.17 21.12 25.00
C ARG A 212 -18.83 21.81 26.19
N GLU A 213 -19.13 21.10 27.27
CA GLU A 213 -19.68 21.70 28.49
C GLU A 213 -18.69 22.63 29.18
N ASN A 214 -17.42 22.22 29.26
CA ASN A 214 -16.35 23.05 29.82
C ASN A 214 -16.14 24.32 28.97
N ALA A 215 -16.12 24.20 27.65
CA ALA A 215 -16.02 25.34 26.74
C ALA A 215 -17.21 26.31 26.88
N LYS A 216 -18.44 25.80 27.07
CA LYS A 216 -19.62 26.64 27.36
C LYS A 216 -19.48 27.39 28.68
N LYS A 217 -18.99 26.74 29.73
CA LYS A 217 -18.76 27.37 31.05
C LYS A 217 -17.69 28.47 30.95
N GLU A 218 -16.58 28.22 30.26
CA GLU A 218 -15.53 29.21 30.04
C GLU A 218 -16.01 30.40 29.19
N ALA A 219 -16.78 30.13 28.12
CA ALA A 219 -17.39 31.19 27.31
C ALA A 219 -18.38 32.05 28.12
N ALA A 220 -19.16 31.45 29.02
CA ALA A 220 -20.06 32.18 29.91
C ALA A 220 -19.28 33.08 30.89
N LYS A 221 -18.22 32.56 31.53
CA LYS A 221 -17.33 33.35 32.39
C LYS A 221 -16.66 34.49 31.63
N ALA A 222 -16.21 34.26 30.39
CA ALA A 222 -15.60 35.29 29.55
C ALA A 222 -16.60 36.41 29.23
N LYS A 223 -17.85 36.06 28.89
CA LYS A 223 -18.93 37.04 28.69
C LYS A 223 -19.21 37.86 29.95
N GLU A 224 -19.25 37.22 31.12
CA GLU A 224 -19.44 37.92 32.39
C GLU A 224 -18.30 38.91 32.69
N ARG A 225 -17.04 38.51 32.44
CA ARG A 225 -15.87 39.39 32.58
C ARG A 225 -15.96 40.60 31.64
N ALA A 226 -16.28 40.36 30.36
CA ALA A 226 -16.45 41.43 29.37
C ALA A 226 -17.60 42.39 29.74
N GLN A 227 -18.71 41.88 30.27
CA GLN A 227 -19.82 42.71 30.74
C GLN A 227 -19.42 43.57 31.94
N LYS A 228 -18.67 43.01 32.90
CA LYS A 228 -18.15 43.76 34.06
C LYS A 228 -17.18 44.86 33.64
N GLU A 229 -16.31 44.57 32.68
CA GLU A 229 -15.36 45.55 32.13
C GLU A 229 -16.08 46.68 31.39
N ALA A 230 -17.01 46.36 30.49
CA ALA A 230 -17.83 47.35 29.81
C ALA A 230 -18.68 48.20 30.78
N ALA A 231 -19.15 47.62 31.89
CA ALA A 231 -19.86 48.37 32.93
C ALA A 231 -18.95 49.38 33.64
N LYS A 232 -17.71 48.98 33.96
CA LYS A 232 -16.69 49.86 34.55
C LYS A 232 -16.32 51.01 33.61
N GLU A 233 -16.14 50.73 32.32
CA GLU A 233 -15.87 51.77 31.31
C GLU A 233 -17.03 52.77 31.19
N ARG A 234 -18.27 52.28 31.17
CA ARG A 234 -19.47 53.14 31.15
C ARG A 234 -19.56 54.02 32.39
N GLU A 235 -19.20 53.50 33.56
CA GLU A 235 -19.17 54.28 34.80
C GLU A 235 -18.06 55.35 34.76
N ALA A 236 -16.86 54.99 34.27
CA ALA A 236 -15.75 55.92 34.09
C ALA A 236 -16.14 57.08 33.15
N LEU A 237 -16.75 56.77 31.99
CA LEU A 237 -17.23 57.77 31.04
C LEU A 237 -18.32 58.67 31.64
N ARG A 238 -19.21 58.12 32.48
CA ARG A 238 -20.22 58.92 33.19
C ARG A 238 -19.57 59.92 34.16
N LYS A 239 -18.56 59.47 34.92
CA LYS A 239 -17.81 60.35 35.84
C LYS A 239 -17.05 61.43 35.09
N GLU A 240 -16.44 61.11 33.96
CA GLU A 240 -15.77 62.08 33.08
C GLU A 240 -16.74 63.15 32.57
N ARG A 241 -17.89 62.74 32.01
CA ARG A 241 -18.94 63.68 31.56
C ARG A 241 -19.50 64.53 32.69
N GLN A 242 -19.54 64.02 33.93
CA GLN A 242 -19.94 64.82 35.10
C GLN A 242 -18.92 65.91 35.40
N ARG A 243 -17.61 65.56 35.41
CA ARG A 243 -16.52 66.52 35.59
C ARG A 243 -16.52 67.60 34.51
N GLU A 244 -16.74 67.23 33.25
CA GLU A 244 -16.87 68.20 32.15
C GLU A 244 -18.03 69.17 32.37
N ARG A 245 -19.19 68.67 32.82
CA ARG A 245 -20.36 69.51 33.12
C ARG A 245 -20.12 70.44 34.30
N GLU A 246 -19.43 69.98 35.34
CA GLU A 246 -19.04 70.79 36.49
C GLU A 246 -18.06 71.90 36.09
N ALA A 247 -17.00 71.55 35.34
CA ALA A 247 -16.05 72.52 34.81
C ALA A 247 -16.73 73.56 33.91
N ALA A 248 -17.69 73.14 33.08
CA ALA A 248 -18.46 74.07 32.25
C ALA A 248 -19.37 75.01 33.07
N ARG A 249 -19.96 74.51 34.17
CA ARG A 249 -20.75 75.35 35.10
C ARG A 249 -19.87 76.34 35.83
N GLU A 250 -18.71 75.92 36.34
CA GLU A 250 -17.74 76.80 36.97
C GLU A 250 -17.28 77.89 36.01
N LYS A 251 -16.99 77.54 34.75
CA LYS A 251 -16.62 78.51 33.71
C LYS A 251 -17.71 79.57 33.51
N ARG A 252 -18.98 79.16 33.34
CA ARG A 252 -20.11 80.09 33.20
C ARG A 252 -20.32 80.97 34.43
N ASN A 253 -20.11 80.43 35.63
CA ASN A 253 -20.22 81.21 36.86
C ASN A 253 -19.11 82.26 36.95
N ARG A 254 -17.88 81.93 36.52
CA ARG A 254 -16.77 82.90 36.43
C ARG A 254 -17.04 84.00 35.41
N GLU A 255 -17.56 83.65 34.23
CA GLU A 255 -17.96 84.63 33.20
C GLU A 255 -19.02 85.60 33.76
N ARG A 256 -20.09 85.10 34.39
CA ARG A 256 -21.11 85.96 35.01
C ARG A 256 -20.58 86.86 36.13
N ALA A 257 -19.62 86.38 36.93
CA ALA A 257 -19.01 87.18 37.98
C ALA A 257 -18.12 88.30 37.42
N ALA A 258 -17.47 88.07 36.27
CA ALA A 258 -16.73 89.10 35.56
C ALA A 258 -17.69 90.18 35.02
N ASP A 259 -18.79 89.79 34.38
CA ASP A 259 -19.80 90.72 33.84
C ASP A 259 -20.42 91.61 34.95
N GLN A 260 -20.68 91.05 36.14
CA GLN A 260 -21.21 91.82 37.28
C GLN A 260 -20.22 92.87 37.82
N ASN A 261 -18.92 92.53 37.86
CA ASN A 261 -17.87 93.46 38.26
C ASN A 261 -17.67 94.59 37.24
N GLU A 262 -17.86 94.33 35.94
CA GLU A 262 -17.80 95.36 34.90
C GLU A 262 -19.00 96.33 35.02
N GLY A 263 -20.22 95.83 35.20
CA GLY A 263 -21.41 96.68 35.37
C GLY A 263 -21.42 97.52 36.66
N GLN A 264 -20.65 97.16 37.69
CA GLN A 264 -20.46 98.01 38.87
C GLN A 264 -19.50 99.16 38.61
N LYS A 265 -18.46 98.97 37.79
CA LYS A 265 -17.52 100.03 37.43
C LYS A 265 -18.19 101.13 36.60
N GLU A 266 -19.13 100.78 35.73
CA GLU A 266 -19.87 101.76 34.92
C GLU A 266 -20.84 102.64 35.72
N ASN A 267 -21.23 102.25 36.95
CA ASN A 267 -22.10 103.07 37.81
C ASN A 267 -21.34 103.97 38.78
N GLU A 268 -20.01 103.86 38.87
CA GLU A 268 -19.16 104.71 39.74
C GLU A 268 -18.47 105.86 38.99
N GLU A 269 -18.60 105.94 37.66
CA GLU A 269 -18.21 107.10 36.82
C GLU A 269 -19.38 108.06 36.58
#